data_AF-A0A836JWD1-F1
#
_entry.id   AF-A0A836JWD1-F1
#
_cell.length_a   1.000
_cell.length_b   1.000
_cell.length_c   1.000
_cell.angle_alpha   90.00
_cell.angle_beta   90.00
_cell.angle_gamma   90.00
#
_symmetry.space_group_name_H-M   'P 1'
#
loop_
_entity.id
_entity.type
_entity.pdbx_description
1 polymer ?
#
loop_
_entity_poly.entity_id
_entity_poly.type
_entity_poly.pdbx_seq_one_letter_code
_entity_poly.pdbx_strand_id
1 'polypeptide(L)'
;MIRTSNLIHRGLVNINIDTESMDSTELNNITFGNKIALLCGDYLLSTSCVEMAALKNQDLLLLISTAVRDLCQAEFVVRRDNQNFPIPSIPTEDCTGYALKEWTLLNTYGAGSLLGKSCQSTLKIAGHSKEIEEKGYEFGKHLALAWQASLDLGLCINKDKGILQNLCAAPIMFHVEHDPSLLIELDKGLDSVENVDYLKVLDIVTTGPGIGLTKELVKKHSQKAMEILSVFKESDARKALSNIIVAIGDF
;
A
#
# COMPACT_ATOMS: atom_id res chain seq x y z
N MET A 1 -9.06 7.24 -10.81
CA MET A 1 -8.66 8.65 -10.64
C MET A 1 -8.05 8.91 -9.26
N ILE A 2 -8.78 8.73 -8.14
CA ILE A 2 -8.22 8.91 -6.78
C ILE A 2 -6.89 8.16 -6.56
N ARG A 3 -6.83 6.85 -6.86
CA ARG A 3 -5.60 6.06 -6.72
C ARG A 3 -4.44 6.61 -7.55
N THR A 4 -4.74 7.02 -8.78
CA THR A 4 -3.76 7.59 -9.73
C THR A 4 -3.24 8.93 -9.24
N SER A 5 -4.12 9.81 -8.76
CA SER A 5 -3.76 11.08 -8.11
C SER A 5 -2.80 10.84 -6.95
N ASN A 6 -3.13 9.93 -6.04
CA ASN A 6 -2.27 9.56 -4.91
C ASN A 6 -0.90 9.03 -5.37
N LEU A 7 -0.83 8.23 -6.44
CA LEU A 7 0.44 7.74 -6.98
C LEU A 7 1.29 8.86 -7.57
N ILE A 8 0.68 9.80 -8.30
CA ILE A 8 1.38 10.97 -8.86
C ILE A 8 1.94 11.84 -7.75
N HIS A 9 1.14 12.16 -6.73
CA HIS A 9 1.59 12.96 -5.60
C HIS A 9 2.71 12.27 -4.83
N ARG A 10 2.59 10.98 -4.51
CA ARG A 10 3.66 10.22 -3.85
C ARG A 10 4.94 10.16 -4.70
N GLY A 11 4.80 10.03 -6.02
CA GLY A 11 5.92 10.06 -6.95
C GLY A 11 6.69 11.38 -6.95
N LEU A 12 6.09 12.48 -6.49
CA LEU A 12 6.76 13.79 -6.38
C LEU A 12 7.49 13.98 -5.06
N VAL A 13 6.90 13.51 -3.96
CA VAL A 13 7.53 13.63 -2.64
C VAL A 13 8.74 12.69 -2.53
N ASN A 14 8.71 11.58 -3.27
CA ASN A 14 9.72 10.51 -3.21
C ASN A 14 10.82 10.64 -4.27
N ILE A 15 11.15 11.85 -4.70
CA ILE A 15 12.16 12.10 -5.71
C ILE A 15 13.54 12.33 -5.06
N ASN A 16 14.53 11.54 -5.48
CA ASN A 16 15.94 11.78 -5.19
C ASN A 16 16.60 12.54 -6.34
N ILE A 17 16.84 13.83 -6.17
CA ILE A 17 17.61 14.64 -7.12
C ILE A 17 18.73 15.34 -6.39
N ASP A 18 19.97 15.15 -6.86
CA ASP A 18 21.12 15.96 -6.46
C ASP A 18 21.05 17.33 -7.12
N THR A 19 20.31 18.25 -6.51
CA THR A 19 20.12 19.61 -7.02
C THR A 19 21.40 20.44 -7.07
N GLU A 20 22.47 20.04 -6.37
CA GLU A 20 23.73 20.79 -6.33
C GLU A 20 24.59 20.55 -7.58
N SER A 21 24.43 19.37 -8.20
CA SER A 21 25.11 18.97 -9.43
C SER A 21 24.48 19.51 -10.72
N MET A 22 23.24 20.03 -10.64
CA MET A 22 22.43 20.40 -11.80
C MET A 22 22.64 21.83 -12.24
N ASP A 23 22.59 22.06 -13.56
CA ASP A 23 22.56 23.42 -14.07
C ASP A 23 21.19 24.10 -13.86
N SER A 24 21.16 25.43 -14.05
CA SER A 24 19.93 26.21 -13.83
C SER A 24 18.80 25.86 -14.80
N THR A 25 19.12 25.35 -15.99
CA THR A 25 18.12 24.95 -17.00
C THR A 25 17.48 23.63 -16.62
N GLU A 26 18.28 22.65 -16.19
CA GLU A 26 17.80 21.35 -15.73
C GLU A 26 16.95 21.49 -14.47
N LEU A 27 17.39 22.29 -13.49
CA LEU A 27 16.62 22.58 -12.28
C LEU A 27 15.26 23.22 -12.61
N ASN A 28 15.23 24.15 -13.57
CA ASN A 28 14.00 24.78 -14.03
C ASN A 28 13.06 23.77 -14.72
N ASN A 29 13.61 22.88 -15.55
CA ASN A 29 12.82 21.85 -16.25
C ASN A 29 12.20 20.85 -15.26
N ILE A 30 12.96 20.38 -14.27
CA ILE A 30 12.44 19.51 -13.21
C ILE A 30 11.38 20.23 -12.39
N THR A 31 11.66 21.47 -11.96
CA THR A 31 10.70 22.26 -11.18
C THR A 31 9.39 22.46 -11.96
N PHE A 32 9.49 22.70 -13.27
CA PHE A 32 8.34 22.80 -14.15
C PHE A 32 7.58 21.47 -14.24
N GLY A 33 8.28 20.36 -14.47
CA GLY A 33 7.70 19.02 -14.49
C GLY A 33 6.97 18.66 -13.18
N ASN A 34 7.57 18.98 -12.03
CA ASN A 34 7.00 18.75 -10.72
C ASN A 34 5.70 19.55 -10.51
N LYS A 35 5.66 20.81 -10.96
CA LYS A 35 4.43 21.63 -10.93
C LYS A 35 3.33 21.01 -11.78
N ILE A 36 3.65 20.54 -12.99
CA ILE A 36 2.67 19.88 -13.87
C ILE A 36 2.14 18.61 -13.21
N ALA A 37 3.02 17.75 -12.69
CA ALA A 37 2.61 16.53 -12.02
C ALA A 37 1.72 16.80 -10.80
N LEU A 38 2.05 17.80 -9.98
CA LEU A 38 1.23 18.20 -8.83
C LEU A 38 -0.18 18.60 -9.27
N LEU A 39 -0.27 19.48 -10.27
CA LEU A 39 -1.55 19.93 -10.84
C LEU A 39 -2.33 18.79 -11.51
N CYS A 40 -1.66 17.84 -12.17
CA CYS A 40 -2.31 16.65 -12.71
C CYS A 40 -2.91 15.78 -11.61
N GLY A 41 -2.19 15.59 -10.49
CA GLY A 41 -2.70 14.91 -9.31
C GLY A 41 -3.94 15.61 -8.74
N ASP A 42 -3.89 16.93 -8.59
CA ASP A 42 -5.02 17.74 -8.07
C ASP A 42 -6.22 17.74 -9.02
N TYR A 43 -5.96 17.80 -10.33
CA TYR A 43 -7.00 17.69 -11.35
C TYR A 43 -7.72 16.34 -11.23
N LEU A 44 -7.01 15.22 -11.20
CA LEU A 44 -7.63 13.90 -11.08
C LEU A 44 -8.42 13.74 -9.78
N LEU A 45 -7.94 14.29 -8.66
CA LEU A 45 -8.66 14.25 -7.39
C LEU A 45 -9.92 15.11 -7.44
N SER A 46 -9.82 16.35 -7.91
CA SER A 46 -10.95 17.27 -8.02
C SER A 46 -12.01 16.75 -9.00
N THR A 47 -11.64 16.20 -10.15
CA THR A 47 -12.56 15.54 -11.08
C THR A 47 -13.26 14.37 -10.40
N SER A 48 -12.54 13.53 -9.63
CA SER A 48 -13.17 12.46 -8.85
C SER A 48 -14.22 13.00 -7.88
N CYS A 49 -13.95 14.11 -7.21
CA CYS A 49 -14.90 14.76 -6.30
C CYS A 49 -16.14 15.29 -7.02
N VAL A 50 -15.98 15.89 -8.21
CA VAL A 50 -17.12 16.35 -9.03
C VAL A 50 -18.00 15.17 -9.46
N GLU A 51 -17.40 14.09 -9.97
CA GLU A 51 -18.14 12.88 -10.36
C GLU A 51 -18.89 12.24 -9.18
N MET A 52 -18.25 12.17 -8.01
CA MET A 52 -18.91 11.68 -6.79
C MET A 52 -20.08 12.57 -6.35
N ALA A 53 -19.92 13.89 -6.42
CA ALA A 53 -21.00 14.82 -6.09
C ALA A 53 -22.17 14.71 -7.07
N ALA A 54 -21.89 14.42 -8.36
CA ALA A 54 -22.91 14.22 -9.39
C ALA A 54 -23.82 13.00 -9.11
N LEU A 55 -23.33 12.00 -8.37
CA LEU A 55 -24.13 10.86 -7.91
C LEU A 55 -25.17 11.24 -6.84
N LYS A 56 -25.09 12.45 -6.27
CA LYS A 56 -26.05 13.01 -5.30
C LYS A 56 -26.34 12.07 -4.11
N ASN A 57 -25.32 11.33 -3.68
CA ASN A 57 -25.40 10.37 -2.58
C ASN A 57 -24.41 10.76 -1.47
N GLN A 58 -24.94 11.27 -0.35
CA GLN A 58 -24.13 11.80 0.76
C GLN A 58 -23.33 10.70 1.47
N ASP A 59 -23.94 9.54 1.68
CA ASP A 59 -23.26 8.40 2.32
C ASP A 59 -22.09 7.90 1.46
N LEU A 60 -22.29 7.84 0.14
CA LEU A 60 -21.22 7.48 -0.81
C LEU A 60 -20.05 8.46 -0.73
N LEU A 61 -20.36 9.76 -0.74
CA LEU A 61 -19.38 10.82 -0.61
C LEU A 61 -18.61 10.70 0.71
N LEU A 62 -19.31 10.38 1.81
CA LEU A 62 -18.68 10.13 3.11
C LEU A 62 -17.75 8.91 3.09
N LEU A 63 -18.16 7.80 2.47
CA LEU A 63 -17.33 6.60 2.35
C LEU A 63 -16.03 6.92 1.59
N ILE A 64 -16.14 7.49 0.40
CA ILE A 64 -14.95 7.72 -0.43
C ILE A 64 -14.07 8.84 0.14
N SER A 65 -14.63 9.92 0.69
CA SER A 65 -13.81 10.95 1.37
C SER A 65 -13.05 10.38 2.57
N THR A 66 -13.63 9.43 3.30
CA THR A 66 -12.93 8.69 4.35
C THR A 66 -11.77 7.85 3.78
N ALA A 67 -11.93 7.24 2.61
CA ALA A 67 -10.81 6.55 1.95
C ALA A 67 -9.70 7.52 1.50
N VAL A 68 -10.05 8.72 1.02
CA VAL A 68 -9.05 9.76 0.70
C VAL A 68 -8.28 10.19 1.95
N ARG A 69 -8.97 10.43 3.07
CA ARG A 69 -8.32 10.70 4.36
C ARG A 69 -7.36 9.56 4.74
N ASP A 70 -7.80 8.31 4.65
CA ASP A 70 -6.97 7.16 5.01
C ASP A 70 -5.71 7.08 4.14
N LEU A 71 -5.79 7.38 2.83
CA LEU A 71 -4.61 7.47 1.96
C LEU A 71 -3.61 8.51 2.47
N CYS A 72 -4.08 9.69 2.88
CA CYS A 72 -3.22 10.71 3.46
C CYS A 72 -2.62 10.26 4.81
N GLN A 73 -3.40 9.54 5.64
CA GLN A 73 -2.94 9.03 6.93
C GLN A 73 -1.86 7.94 6.79
N ALA A 74 -1.87 7.18 5.70
CA ALA A 74 -0.80 6.22 5.39
C ALA A 74 0.58 6.90 5.36
N GLU A 75 0.63 8.19 5.02
CA GLU A 75 1.87 8.98 5.00
C GLU A 75 2.49 9.18 6.40
N PHE A 76 1.77 8.86 7.47
CA PHE A 76 2.21 9.13 8.85
C PHE A 76 2.21 7.90 9.76
N VAL A 77 1.98 6.70 9.22
CA VAL A 77 1.92 5.45 10.01
C VAL A 77 3.32 5.02 10.49
N VAL A 78 4.33 5.15 9.63
CA VAL A 78 5.69 4.69 9.88
C VAL A 78 6.69 5.84 9.80
N ARG A 79 7.92 5.62 10.27
CA ARG A 79 9.03 6.56 10.09
C ARG A 79 9.32 6.76 8.60
N ARG A 80 9.94 7.88 8.25
CA ARG A 80 10.31 8.18 6.87
C ARG A 80 11.72 8.75 6.79
N ASP A 81 12.35 8.55 5.65
CA ASP A 81 13.57 9.26 5.31
C ASP A 81 13.27 10.71 4.86
N ASN A 82 14.31 11.48 4.56
CA ASN A 82 14.18 12.85 4.04
C ASN A 82 13.47 12.91 2.67
N GLN A 83 13.33 11.78 1.99
CA GLN A 83 12.68 11.63 0.69
C GLN A 83 11.29 10.98 0.84
N ASN A 84 10.76 10.93 2.06
CA ASN A 84 9.43 10.39 2.36
C ASN A 84 9.24 8.90 1.98
N PHE A 85 10.30 8.12 1.81
CA PHE A 85 10.21 6.66 1.73
C PHE A 85 9.97 6.07 3.13
N PRO A 86 9.15 5.00 3.23
CA PRO A 86 8.79 4.42 4.52
C PRO A 86 9.96 3.60 5.10
N ILE A 87 10.24 3.81 6.39
CA ILE A 87 11.20 3.07 7.20
C ILE A 87 10.45 2.43 8.38
N PRO A 88 10.68 1.14 8.71
CA PRO A 88 10.02 0.48 9.83
C PRO A 88 10.13 1.28 11.13
N SER A 89 9.04 1.38 11.90
CA SER A 89 9.06 1.96 13.25
C SER A 89 9.90 1.11 14.20
N ILE A 90 10.38 1.69 15.31
CA ILE A 90 11.10 0.90 16.32
C ILE A 90 10.04 0.08 17.11
N PRO A 91 10.14 -1.26 17.17
CA PRO A 91 9.21 -2.07 17.95
C PRO A 91 9.37 -1.80 19.45
N THR A 92 8.33 -2.08 20.22
CA THR A 92 8.39 -2.09 21.68
C THR A 92 9.26 -3.25 22.20
N GLU A 93 9.64 -3.22 23.49
CA GLU A 93 10.41 -4.32 24.11
C GLU A 93 9.76 -5.69 23.87
N ASP A 94 8.42 -5.75 23.94
CA ASP A 94 7.65 -6.85 23.38
C ASP A 94 7.41 -6.59 21.88
N CYS A 95 8.15 -7.29 21.03
CA CYS A 95 8.05 -7.18 19.58
C CYS A 95 6.85 -7.96 19.01
N THR A 96 6.15 -8.75 19.84
CA THR A 96 5.11 -9.69 19.36
C THR A 96 3.98 -8.99 18.63
N GLY A 97 3.74 -9.37 17.38
CA GLY A 97 2.67 -8.84 16.54
C GLY A 97 2.93 -7.43 16.00
N TYR A 98 4.11 -6.86 16.22
CA TYR A 98 4.55 -5.58 15.66
C TYR A 98 4.36 -5.56 14.13
N ALA A 99 4.91 -6.56 13.43
CA ALA A 99 4.94 -6.60 11.99
C ALA A 99 3.52 -6.64 11.43
N LEU A 100 2.70 -7.55 11.94
CA LEU A 100 1.32 -7.71 11.48
C LEU A 100 0.51 -6.44 11.72
N LYS A 101 0.66 -5.79 12.88
CA LYS A 101 -0.08 -4.58 13.23
C LYS A 101 0.30 -3.40 12.34
N GLU A 102 1.58 -3.04 12.30
CA GLU A 102 2.08 -1.87 11.58
C GLU A 102 1.91 -2.03 10.07
N TRP A 103 2.27 -3.20 9.52
CA TRP A 103 2.12 -3.49 8.10
C TRP A 103 0.64 -3.49 7.67
N THR A 104 -0.25 -4.08 8.47
CA THR A 104 -1.69 -4.10 8.15
C THR A 104 -2.26 -2.69 8.18
N LEU A 105 -1.89 -1.87 9.16
CA LEU A 105 -2.35 -0.48 9.26
C LEU A 105 -1.90 0.34 8.06
N LEU A 106 -0.59 0.30 7.76
CA LEU A 106 0.01 1.00 6.62
C LEU A 106 -0.68 0.64 5.31
N ASN A 107 -0.87 -0.65 5.03
CA ASN A 107 -1.42 -1.10 3.75
C ASN A 107 -2.95 -1.05 3.67
N THR A 108 -3.63 -1.09 4.82
CA THR A 108 -5.06 -0.77 4.87
C THR A 108 -5.26 0.70 4.50
N TYR A 109 -4.49 1.62 5.06
CA TYR A 109 -4.59 3.04 4.75
C TYR A 109 -4.10 3.36 3.33
N GLY A 110 -2.98 2.78 2.90
CA GLY A 110 -2.34 3.06 1.62
C GLY A 110 -3.06 2.51 0.38
N ALA A 111 -3.90 1.47 0.52
CA ALA A 111 -4.65 0.91 -0.60
C ALA A 111 -5.96 0.21 -0.19
N GLY A 112 -5.96 -0.57 0.88
CA GLY A 112 -7.09 -1.45 1.23
C GLY A 112 -8.39 -0.70 1.56
N SER A 113 -8.28 0.48 2.15
CA SER A 113 -9.40 1.33 2.51
C SER A 113 -10.12 1.85 1.27
N LEU A 114 -9.38 2.30 0.25
CA LEU A 114 -9.96 2.74 -1.01
C LEU A 114 -10.64 1.58 -1.72
N LEU A 115 -9.96 0.44 -1.91
CA LEU A 115 -10.55 -0.70 -2.61
C LEU A 115 -11.78 -1.25 -1.89
N GLY A 116 -11.69 -1.43 -0.56
CA GLY A 116 -12.82 -1.87 0.26
C GLY A 116 -14.00 -0.92 0.18
N LYS A 117 -13.78 0.38 0.42
CA LYS A 117 -14.88 1.36 0.37
C LYS A 117 -15.45 1.55 -1.02
N SER A 118 -14.67 1.35 -2.09
CA SER A 118 -15.18 1.28 -3.46
C SER A 118 -16.13 0.09 -3.67
N CYS A 119 -15.75 -1.11 -3.22
CA CYS A 119 -16.63 -2.29 -3.28
C CYS A 119 -17.92 -2.08 -2.47
N GLN A 120 -17.81 -1.56 -1.25
CA GLN A 120 -18.94 -1.21 -0.39
C GLN A 120 -19.89 -0.20 -1.07
N SER A 121 -19.30 0.85 -1.65
CA SER A 121 -19.99 1.90 -2.38
C SER A 121 -20.78 1.36 -3.56
N THR A 122 -20.21 0.44 -4.34
CA THR A 122 -20.90 -0.21 -5.47
C THR A 122 -22.13 -0.98 -5.00
N LEU A 123 -22.00 -1.76 -3.92
CA LEU A 123 -23.13 -2.53 -3.38
C LEU A 123 -24.23 -1.62 -2.83
N LYS A 124 -23.83 -0.49 -2.21
CA LYS A 124 -24.76 0.52 -1.72
C LYS A 124 -25.55 1.18 -2.85
N ILE A 125 -24.89 1.56 -3.95
CA ILE A 125 -25.57 2.13 -5.12
C ILE A 125 -26.54 1.12 -5.75
N ALA A 126 -26.17 -0.17 -5.73
CA ALA A 126 -27.03 -1.25 -6.20
C ALA A 126 -28.21 -1.58 -5.25
N GLY A 127 -28.33 -0.90 -4.10
CA GLY A 127 -29.45 -1.06 -3.17
C GLY A 127 -29.39 -2.34 -2.33
N HIS A 128 -28.20 -2.89 -2.11
CA HIS A 128 -28.03 -4.05 -1.21
C HIS A 128 -28.20 -3.66 0.27
N SER A 129 -28.37 -4.67 1.13
CA SER A 129 -28.43 -4.45 2.58
C SER A 129 -27.07 -4.02 3.13
N LYS A 130 -27.07 -3.33 4.27
CA LYS A 130 -25.85 -2.89 4.97
C LYS A 130 -24.89 -4.05 5.28
N GLU A 131 -25.42 -5.23 5.59
CA GLU A 131 -24.61 -6.44 5.82
C GLU A 131 -23.82 -6.83 4.56
N ILE A 132 -24.46 -6.80 3.39
CA ILE A 132 -23.82 -7.10 2.11
C ILE A 132 -22.84 -5.99 1.72
N GLU A 133 -23.19 -4.72 1.96
CA GLU A 133 -22.27 -3.59 1.79
C GLU A 133 -20.96 -3.80 2.61
N GLU A 134 -21.08 -4.18 3.88
CA GLU A 134 -19.95 -4.47 4.77
C GLU A 134 -19.10 -5.65 4.26
N LYS A 135 -19.73 -6.69 3.72
CA LYS A 135 -19.00 -7.78 3.05
C LYS A 135 -18.22 -7.29 1.84
N GLY A 136 -18.74 -6.33 1.08
CA GLY A 136 -17.99 -5.66 0.01
C GLY A 136 -16.74 -4.94 0.52
N TYR A 137 -16.85 -4.23 1.64
CA TYR A 137 -15.70 -3.58 2.28
C TYR A 137 -14.63 -4.60 2.71
N GLU A 138 -15.04 -5.64 3.43
CA GLU A 138 -14.12 -6.68 3.91
C GLU A 138 -13.42 -7.39 2.76
N PHE A 139 -14.15 -7.70 1.70
CA PHE A 139 -13.63 -8.31 0.47
C PHE A 139 -12.53 -7.46 -0.14
N GLY A 140 -12.84 -6.19 -0.47
CA GLY A 140 -11.87 -5.30 -1.13
C GLY A 140 -10.64 -5.03 -0.26
N LYS A 141 -10.81 -4.90 1.06
CA LYS A 141 -9.69 -4.75 2.00
C LYS A 141 -8.79 -5.97 2.00
N HIS A 142 -9.34 -7.18 2.12
CA HIS A 142 -8.53 -8.40 2.14
C HIS A 142 -7.88 -8.71 0.80
N LEU A 143 -8.54 -8.42 -0.32
CA LEU A 143 -7.96 -8.52 -1.65
C LEU A 143 -6.74 -7.59 -1.80
N ALA A 144 -6.86 -6.32 -1.37
CA ALA A 144 -5.74 -5.38 -1.43
C ALA A 144 -4.55 -5.81 -0.55
N LEU A 145 -4.81 -6.31 0.66
CA LEU A 145 -3.75 -6.80 1.55
C LEU A 145 -3.07 -8.05 0.98
N ALA A 146 -3.84 -9.00 0.43
CA ALA A 146 -3.26 -10.17 -0.23
C ALA A 146 -2.36 -9.76 -1.41
N TRP A 147 -2.85 -8.84 -2.26
CA TRP A 147 -2.08 -8.31 -3.39
C TRP A 147 -0.79 -7.64 -2.94
N GLN A 148 -0.86 -6.77 -1.94
CA GLN A 148 0.32 -6.05 -1.45
C GLN A 148 1.35 -7.00 -0.81
N ALA A 149 0.92 -7.98 -0.02
CA ALA A 149 1.83 -8.97 0.53
C ALA A 149 2.51 -9.82 -0.56
N SER A 150 1.81 -10.10 -1.67
CA SER A 150 2.38 -10.81 -2.82
C SER A 150 3.42 -9.95 -3.56
N LEU A 151 3.16 -8.65 -3.74
CA LEU A 151 4.14 -7.70 -4.29
C LEU A 151 5.39 -7.60 -3.41
N ASP A 152 5.21 -7.45 -2.09
CA ASP A 152 6.30 -7.38 -1.12
C ASP A 152 7.17 -8.64 -1.15
N LEU A 153 6.54 -9.82 -1.25
CA LEU A 153 7.22 -11.10 -1.39
C LEU A 153 8.05 -11.15 -2.68
N GLY A 154 7.48 -10.68 -3.79
CA GLY A 154 8.15 -10.62 -5.10
C GLY A 154 9.42 -9.76 -5.07
N LEU A 155 9.40 -8.61 -4.38
CA LEU A 155 10.59 -7.75 -4.23
C LEU A 155 11.75 -8.50 -3.58
N CYS A 156 11.47 -9.31 -2.54
CA CYS A 156 12.51 -10.05 -1.85
C CYS A 156 12.98 -11.29 -2.61
N ILE A 157 12.06 -12.08 -3.18
CA ILE A 157 12.40 -13.32 -3.92
C ILE A 157 13.23 -13.00 -5.17
N ASN A 158 12.88 -11.94 -5.89
CA ASN A 158 13.56 -11.55 -7.12
C ASN A 158 14.83 -10.70 -6.87
N LYS A 159 15.16 -10.44 -5.60
CA LYS A 159 16.25 -9.53 -5.18
C LYS A 159 16.17 -8.16 -5.88
N ASP A 160 14.97 -7.61 -5.97
CA ASP A 160 14.70 -6.36 -6.68
C ASP A 160 15.21 -5.15 -5.88
N LYS A 161 15.99 -4.27 -6.52
CA LYS A 161 16.44 -3.00 -5.92
C LYS A 161 15.27 -2.12 -5.50
N GLY A 162 14.09 -2.29 -6.11
CA GLY A 162 12.84 -1.62 -5.73
C GLY A 162 12.46 -1.78 -4.25
N ILE A 163 13.03 -2.76 -3.54
CA ILE A 163 12.87 -2.90 -2.08
C ILE A 163 13.29 -1.65 -1.31
N LEU A 164 14.26 -0.86 -1.80
CA LEU A 164 14.69 0.39 -1.17
C LEU A 164 13.54 1.40 -1.05
N GLN A 165 12.59 1.38 -1.98
CA GLN A 165 11.44 2.29 -1.97
C GLN A 165 10.32 1.79 -1.03
N ASN A 166 10.46 0.59 -0.46
CA ASN A 166 9.49 -0.04 0.42
C ASN A 166 10.18 -0.89 1.51
N LEU A 167 10.95 -0.23 2.39
CA LEU A 167 11.61 -0.91 3.51
C LEU A 167 10.61 -1.44 4.56
N CYS A 168 9.34 -1.01 4.48
CA CYS A 168 8.23 -1.57 5.26
C CYS A 168 7.55 -2.78 4.58
N ALA A 169 8.17 -3.43 3.59
CA ALA A 169 7.65 -4.65 2.98
C ALA A 169 7.46 -5.76 4.02
N ALA A 170 6.42 -6.59 3.86
CA ALA A 170 6.07 -7.64 4.83
C ALA A 170 7.25 -8.54 5.25
N PRO A 171 8.11 -9.04 4.34
CA PRO A 171 9.26 -9.87 4.74
C PRO A 171 10.24 -9.14 5.67
N ILE A 172 10.49 -7.85 5.43
CA ILE A 172 11.35 -7.02 6.27
C ILE A 172 10.70 -6.79 7.63
N MET A 173 9.42 -6.38 7.65
CA MET A 173 8.69 -6.12 8.90
C MET A 173 8.66 -7.35 9.81
N PHE A 174 8.38 -8.53 9.25
CA PHE A 174 8.40 -9.79 10.00
C PHE A 174 9.82 -10.16 10.48
N HIS A 175 10.84 -9.82 9.71
CA HIS A 175 12.22 -10.02 10.18
C HIS A 175 12.57 -9.05 11.31
N VAL A 176 12.17 -7.77 11.23
CA VAL A 176 12.37 -6.79 12.32
C VAL A 176 11.69 -7.23 13.62
N GLU A 177 10.51 -7.85 13.53
CA GLU A 177 9.84 -8.44 14.70
C GLU A 177 10.64 -9.61 15.30
N HIS A 178 11.32 -10.41 14.46
CA HIS A 178 12.11 -11.56 14.89
C HIS A 178 13.49 -11.17 15.44
N ASP A 179 14.19 -10.29 14.72
CA ASP A 179 15.51 -9.76 15.05
C ASP A 179 15.56 -8.25 14.75
N PRO A 180 15.31 -7.41 15.78
CA PRO A 180 15.37 -5.96 15.65
C PRO A 180 16.75 -5.42 15.27
N SER A 181 17.83 -6.21 15.33
CA SER A 181 19.17 -5.74 14.95
C SER A 181 19.26 -5.33 13.48
N LEU A 182 18.35 -5.84 12.62
CA LEU A 182 18.22 -5.40 11.23
C LEU A 182 17.93 -3.89 11.12
N LEU A 183 17.31 -3.27 12.13
CA LEU A 183 17.05 -1.83 12.16
C LEU A 183 18.34 -1.01 12.07
N ILE A 184 19.48 -1.54 12.54
CA ILE A 184 20.77 -0.84 12.42
C ILE A 184 21.14 -0.60 10.96
N GLU A 185 20.85 -1.55 10.07
CA GLU A 185 21.08 -1.40 8.63
C GLU A 185 20.02 -0.49 8.00
N LEU A 186 18.75 -0.66 8.39
CA LEU A 186 17.63 0.13 7.86
C LEU A 186 17.69 1.61 8.27
N ASP A 187 18.18 1.91 9.47
CA ASP A 187 18.29 3.28 10.01
C ASP A 187 19.34 4.11 9.28
N LYS A 188 20.29 3.48 8.56
CA LYS A 188 21.15 4.20 7.61
C LYS A 188 20.33 4.90 6.53
N GLY A 189 19.14 4.38 6.25
CA GLY A 189 18.17 4.92 5.32
C GLY A 189 17.50 6.21 5.77
N LEU A 190 17.63 6.63 7.04
CA LEU A 190 16.94 7.82 7.56
C LEU A 190 17.29 9.10 6.79
N ASP A 191 18.53 9.23 6.31
CA ASP A 191 18.93 10.35 5.46
C ASP A 191 18.52 10.12 4.00
N SER A 192 18.76 8.90 3.49
CA SER A 192 18.33 8.44 2.17
C SER A 192 18.34 6.92 2.14
N VAL A 193 17.27 6.30 1.63
CA VAL A 193 17.19 4.85 1.46
C VAL A 193 18.35 4.24 0.64
N GLU A 194 19.02 5.02 -0.21
CA GLU A 194 20.20 4.55 -0.98
C GLU A 194 21.42 4.26 -0.10
N ASN A 195 21.45 4.75 1.16
CA ASN A 195 22.50 4.42 2.14
C ASN A 195 22.33 3.02 2.74
N VAL A 196 21.17 2.36 2.53
CA VAL A 196 20.90 1.01 3.01
C VAL A 196 21.55 0.00 2.05
N ASP A 197 22.34 -0.93 2.59
CA ASP A 197 22.81 -2.08 1.82
C ASP A 197 21.65 -3.06 1.59
N TYR A 198 20.90 -2.85 0.52
CA TYR A 198 19.71 -3.65 0.21
C TYR A 198 20.05 -5.13 -0.02
N LEU A 199 21.24 -5.45 -0.55
CA LEU A 199 21.65 -6.85 -0.75
C LEU A 199 21.84 -7.53 0.59
N LYS A 200 22.49 -6.86 1.54
CA LYS A 200 22.63 -7.35 2.91
C LYS A 200 21.27 -7.52 3.59
N VAL A 201 20.36 -6.55 3.45
CA VAL A 201 18.98 -6.66 4.00
C VAL A 201 18.28 -7.89 3.41
N LEU A 202 18.35 -8.09 2.09
CA LEU A 202 17.74 -9.23 1.42
C LEU A 202 18.33 -10.56 1.87
N ASP A 203 19.65 -10.67 2.01
CA ASP A 203 20.31 -11.89 2.48
C ASP A 203 19.94 -12.22 3.94
N ILE A 204 19.80 -11.21 4.81
CA ILE A 204 19.31 -11.39 6.19
C ILE A 204 17.84 -11.82 6.20
N VAL A 205 16.98 -11.14 5.44
CA VAL A 205 15.53 -11.40 5.41
C VAL A 205 15.22 -12.77 4.82
N THR A 206 15.96 -13.20 3.79
CA THR A 206 15.78 -14.50 3.13
C THR A 206 16.25 -15.68 3.96
N THR A 207 17.21 -15.47 4.88
CA THR A 207 17.65 -16.51 5.84
C THR A 207 16.77 -16.57 7.10
N GLY A 208 16.03 -15.49 7.40
CA GLY A 208 15.08 -15.44 8.51
C GLY A 208 13.65 -15.89 8.18
N PRO A 209 12.70 -15.71 9.11
CA PRO A 209 11.32 -16.19 8.95
C PRO A 209 10.44 -15.32 8.04
N GLY A 210 10.92 -14.13 7.64
CA GLY A 210 10.10 -13.11 6.97
C GLY A 210 9.42 -13.58 5.67
N ILE A 211 10.14 -14.35 4.85
CA ILE A 211 9.58 -14.92 3.61
C ILE A 211 8.45 -15.91 3.90
N GLY A 212 8.67 -16.84 4.85
CA GLY A 212 7.67 -17.84 5.23
C GLY A 212 6.41 -17.20 5.80
N LEU A 213 6.57 -16.27 6.75
CA LEU A 213 5.47 -15.53 7.37
C LEU A 213 4.70 -14.67 6.35
N THR A 214 5.38 -14.12 5.35
CA THR A 214 4.71 -13.38 4.27
C THR A 214 3.89 -14.29 3.36
N LYS A 215 4.37 -15.49 3.02
CA LYS A 215 3.57 -16.48 2.28
C LYS A 215 2.30 -16.86 3.04
N GLU A 216 2.40 -17.05 4.35
CA GLU A 216 1.23 -17.30 5.21
C GLU A 216 0.28 -16.09 5.24
N LEU A 217 0.82 -14.87 5.27
CA LEU A 217 0.03 -13.64 5.25
C LEU A 217 -0.77 -13.51 3.94
N VAL A 218 -0.15 -13.79 2.78
CA VAL A 218 -0.85 -13.82 1.49
C VAL A 218 -1.98 -14.84 1.53
N LYS A 219 -1.67 -16.09 1.92
CA LYS A 219 -2.66 -17.17 2.01
C LYS A 219 -3.83 -16.79 2.93
N LYS A 220 -3.54 -16.21 4.09
CA LYS A 220 -4.54 -15.78 5.07
C LYS A 220 -5.50 -14.73 4.49
N HIS A 221 -4.98 -13.72 3.80
CA HIS A 221 -5.82 -12.67 3.21
C HIS A 221 -6.57 -13.14 1.97
N SER A 222 -5.96 -13.95 1.11
CA SER A 222 -6.62 -14.58 -0.04
C SER A 222 -7.77 -15.50 0.40
N GLN A 223 -7.54 -16.33 1.42
CA GLN A 223 -8.56 -17.22 1.97
C GLN A 223 -9.75 -16.44 2.53
N LYS A 224 -9.49 -15.38 3.32
CA LYS A 224 -10.56 -14.50 3.82
C LYS A 224 -11.34 -13.84 2.69
N ALA A 225 -10.67 -13.36 1.65
CA ALA A 225 -11.33 -12.78 0.48
C ALA A 225 -12.24 -13.82 -0.22
N MET A 226 -11.78 -15.06 -0.37
CA MET A 226 -12.58 -16.16 -0.95
C MET A 226 -13.80 -16.51 -0.09
N GLU A 227 -13.63 -16.58 1.24
CA GLU A 227 -14.72 -16.83 2.18
C GLU A 227 -15.81 -15.76 2.09
N ILE A 228 -15.41 -14.49 2.08
CA ILE A 228 -16.36 -13.37 1.93
C ILE A 228 -17.04 -13.42 0.57
N LEU A 229 -16.28 -13.69 -0.49
CA LEU A 229 -16.80 -13.79 -1.85
C LEU A 229 -17.84 -14.91 -2.00
N SER A 230 -17.72 -15.98 -1.20
CA SER A 230 -18.66 -17.11 -1.22
C SER A 230 -20.09 -16.75 -0.77
N VAL A 231 -20.26 -15.65 -0.03
CA VAL A 231 -21.57 -15.13 0.41
C VAL A 231 -22.39 -14.62 -0.78
N PHE A 232 -21.73 -14.17 -1.85
CA PHE A 232 -22.39 -13.66 -3.05
C PHE A 232 -22.83 -14.80 -3.96
N LYS A 233 -23.96 -14.61 -4.66
CA LYS A 233 -24.50 -15.59 -5.61
C LYS A 233 -23.46 -15.94 -6.69
N GLU A 234 -23.41 -17.22 -7.07
CA GLU A 234 -22.59 -17.68 -8.19
C GLU A 234 -22.93 -16.94 -9.48
N SER A 235 -21.89 -16.49 -10.16
CA SER A 235 -21.94 -15.72 -11.40
C SER A 235 -20.57 -15.70 -12.06
N ASP A 236 -20.52 -15.34 -13.34
CA ASP A 236 -19.24 -15.15 -14.05
C ASP A 236 -18.36 -14.08 -13.39
N ALA A 237 -18.97 -13.02 -12.86
CA ALA A 237 -18.26 -11.99 -12.10
C ALA A 237 -17.63 -12.55 -10.82
N ARG A 238 -18.38 -13.35 -10.05
CA ARG A 238 -17.85 -14.03 -8.86
C ARG A 238 -16.70 -14.97 -9.23
N LYS A 239 -16.83 -15.73 -10.33
CA LYS A 239 -15.78 -16.63 -10.82
C LYS A 239 -14.52 -15.86 -11.24
N ALA A 240 -14.68 -14.72 -11.94
CA ALA A 240 -13.57 -13.86 -12.31
C ALA A 240 -12.83 -13.31 -11.09
N LEU A 241 -13.55 -12.83 -10.07
CA LEU A 241 -12.95 -12.38 -8.81
C LEU A 241 -12.24 -13.52 -8.07
N SER A 242 -12.79 -14.73 -8.10
CA SER A 242 -12.16 -15.92 -7.52
C SER A 242 -10.84 -16.24 -8.23
N ASN A 243 -10.81 -16.19 -9.56
CA ASN A 243 -9.60 -16.42 -10.35
C ASN A 243 -8.53 -15.37 -10.07
N ILE A 244 -8.92 -14.10 -9.88
CA ILE A 244 -7.99 -13.05 -9.47
C ILE A 244 -7.35 -13.42 -8.14
N ILE A 245 -8.12 -13.84 -7.13
CA ILE A 245 -7.58 -14.20 -5.81
C ILE A 245 -6.61 -15.37 -5.89
N VAL A 246 -6.94 -16.40 -6.68
CA VAL A 246 -6.07 -17.55 -6.91
C VAL A 246 -4.72 -17.10 -7.49
N ALA A 247 -4.75 -16.24 -8.52
CA ALA A 247 -3.54 -15.74 -9.17
C ALA A 247 -2.61 -14.94 -8.22
N ILE A 248 -3.13 -14.37 -7.12
CA ILE A 248 -2.29 -13.68 -6.11
C ILE A 248 -1.45 -14.67 -5.31
N GLY A 249 -2.00 -15.87 -5.08
CA GLY A 249 -1.39 -16.92 -4.26
C GLY A 249 -0.46 -17.86 -5.03
N ASP A 250 -0.36 -17.71 -6.35
CA ASP A 250 0.49 -18.52 -7.21
C ASP A 250 1.92 -17.93 -7.23
N PHE A 251 2.80 -18.50 -6.40
CA PHE A 251 4.24 -18.18 -6.32
C PHE A 251 5.11 -19.42 -6.06
#